data_AF-A0A2S1LJ93-F1
#
_entry.id   AF-A0A2S1LJ93-F1
#
_cell.length_a   1.000
_cell.length_b   1.000
_cell.length_c   1.000
_cell.angle_alpha   90.00
_cell.angle_beta   90.00
_cell.angle_gamma   90.00
#
_symmetry.space_group_name_H-M   'P 1'
#
loop_
_entity.id
_entity.type
_entity.pdbx_description
1 polymer ?
#
loop_
_entity_poly.entity_id
_entity_poly.type
_entity_poly.pdbx_seq_one_letter_code
_entity_poly.pdbx_strand_id
1 'polypeptide(L)'
;MKKIFLFLAVAGTFFTSCSSDDDSNDGTPVTPGATAITLTSNVATVALGGSFTFTVTDNLAANVTTTSQYFVNDVAITSNVYTPSAVGTYSVKAKNGTLTSAVVTVTVTAAPVVSPSNSFVLNNTNYETPVVGFGFRGIYEAGTAGQYLILWDFNPYKEVGSGNSATYPNDLYLTFALPIVPTGQDADGEPTFTILFPTVADFSWNSTTLPTLLDAYVISNNVALLPEDADERAALIADVSLNITAIQFPTDTSTASNLAATYSVTLNDGKVVQGQYSGTTGYYDATGAKAAKMNVAPKNVKLSKGKMHLAKK
;
A
#
# COMPACT_ATOMS: atom_id res chain seq x y z
N MET A 1 30.19 -40.04 -11.14
CA MET A 1 31.45 -40.44 -11.82
C MET A 1 32.47 -39.36 -11.58
N LYS A 2 33.68 -39.77 -11.20
CA LYS A 2 34.77 -38.98 -10.60
C LYS A 2 35.77 -38.63 -11.69
N LYS A 3 36.27 -37.39 -11.76
CA LYS A 3 37.57 -37.09 -12.38
C LYS A 3 38.36 -36.11 -11.52
N ILE A 4 39.57 -36.58 -11.27
CA ILE A 4 40.65 -36.10 -10.42
C ILE A 4 41.52 -35.18 -11.28
N PHE A 5 42.09 -34.13 -10.69
CA PHE A 5 43.40 -33.63 -11.10
C PHE A 5 44.23 -33.29 -9.86
N LEU A 6 45.41 -33.90 -9.85
CA LEU A 6 46.49 -33.88 -8.87
C LEU A 6 47.59 -33.03 -9.51
N PHE A 7 48.30 -32.16 -8.76
CA PHE A 7 49.74 -31.97 -9.00
C PHE A 7 50.44 -31.21 -7.85
N LEU A 8 51.52 -31.88 -7.39
CA LEU A 8 52.82 -31.37 -6.94
C LEU A 8 53.03 -30.82 -5.52
N ALA A 9 53.71 -31.66 -4.75
CA ALA A 9 54.48 -31.35 -3.55
C ALA A 9 55.86 -30.78 -3.91
N VAL A 10 56.39 -29.87 -3.07
CA VAL A 10 57.83 -29.66 -2.90
C VAL A 10 58.10 -29.55 -1.40
N ALA A 11 58.93 -30.46 -0.92
CA ALA A 11 59.55 -30.46 0.40
C ALA A 11 60.86 -29.63 0.35
N GLY A 12 61.20 -28.98 1.46
CA GLY A 12 62.48 -28.28 1.64
C GLY A 12 62.72 -27.96 3.11
N THR A 13 63.92 -28.25 3.57
CA THR A 13 64.33 -28.65 4.93
C THR A 13 64.80 -27.52 5.86
N PHE A 14 64.83 -27.87 7.15
CA PHE A 14 65.48 -27.22 8.28
C PHE A 14 66.90 -26.69 8.05
N PHE A 15 67.17 -25.50 8.60
CA PHE A 15 68.46 -25.16 9.24
C PHE A 15 68.17 -24.43 10.55
N THR A 16 68.78 -24.90 11.63
CA THR A 16 68.91 -24.19 12.91
C THR A 16 70.18 -23.33 12.83
N SER A 17 70.10 -22.09 13.30
CA SER A 17 71.28 -21.31 13.66
C SER A 17 70.90 -20.34 14.76
N CYS A 18 71.33 -20.67 15.98
CA CYS A 18 71.57 -19.67 17.01
C CYS A 18 72.86 -18.94 16.64
N SER A 19 72.81 -17.61 16.55
CA SER A 19 73.96 -16.75 16.80
C SER A 19 73.62 -15.86 17.99
N SER A 20 74.39 -16.05 19.05
CA SER A 20 74.65 -15.07 20.09
C SER A 20 75.16 -13.77 19.46
N ASP A 21 74.70 -12.61 19.94
CA ASP A 21 75.56 -11.61 20.58
C ASP A 21 74.75 -10.37 20.99
N ASP A 22 74.97 -9.97 22.24
CA ASP A 22 74.51 -8.73 22.86
C ASP A 22 75.11 -7.52 22.12
N ASP A 23 74.26 -6.64 21.60
CA ASP A 23 74.60 -5.23 21.46
C ASP A 23 73.34 -4.37 21.65
N SER A 24 73.38 -3.56 22.70
CA SER A 24 72.33 -2.64 23.09
C SER A 24 72.27 -1.47 22.11
N ASN A 25 71.31 -1.51 21.18
CA ASN A 25 70.89 -0.34 20.42
C ASN A 25 69.36 -0.33 20.36
N ASP A 26 68.75 0.29 21.37
CA ASP A 26 67.31 0.54 21.46
C ASP A 26 66.89 1.61 20.44
N GLY A 27 66.92 1.21 19.18
CA GLY A 27 66.44 1.95 18.02
C GLY A 27 65.34 1.15 17.32
N THR A 28 64.46 0.51 18.09
CA THR A 28 63.26 -0.11 17.50
C THR A 28 62.53 0.97 16.69
N PRO A 29 62.22 0.74 15.39
CA PRO A 29 61.34 1.64 14.68
C PRO A 29 60.00 1.58 15.39
N VAL A 30 59.68 2.61 16.17
CA VAL A 30 58.38 2.75 16.80
C VAL A 30 57.39 2.90 15.64
N THR A 31 56.67 1.83 15.32
CA THR A 31 55.57 1.90 14.37
C THR A 31 54.62 2.98 14.88
N PRO A 32 54.36 4.07 14.12
CA PRO A 32 53.49 5.12 14.60
C PRO A 32 52.13 4.54 14.98
N GLY A 33 51.72 4.75 16.23
CA GLY A 33 50.36 4.42 16.65
C GLY A 33 49.35 5.38 16.04
N ALA A 34 48.12 4.91 15.80
CA ALA A 34 47.03 5.78 15.39
C ALA A 34 46.80 6.88 16.44
N THR A 35 46.61 8.12 15.98
CA THR A 35 46.37 9.30 16.83
C THR A 35 44.98 9.89 16.65
N ALA A 36 44.26 9.49 15.60
CA ALA A 36 42.90 9.90 15.33
C ALA A 36 42.13 8.84 14.55
N ILE A 37 40.80 8.88 14.66
CA ILE A 37 39.88 8.06 13.86
C ILE A 37 38.85 8.96 13.17
N THR A 38 38.45 8.56 11.97
CA THR A 38 37.40 9.21 11.18
C THR A 38 36.22 8.26 11.09
N LEU A 39 35.06 8.72 11.55
CA LEU A 39 33.78 8.04 11.37
C LEU A 39 33.10 8.60 10.13
N THR A 40 32.54 7.72 9.30
CA THR A 40 31.67 8.08 8.19
C THR A 40 30.39 7.25 8.23
N SER A 41 29.29 7.85 7.79
CA SER A 41 28.04 7.15 7.49
C SER A 41 27.92 7.00 5.98
N ASN A 42 27.35 5.90 5.51
CA ASN A 42 27.07 5.70 4.08
C ASN A 42 26.00 6.68 3.54
N VAL A 43 25.18 7.27 4.43
CA VAL A 43 24.15 8.26 4.07
C VAL A 43 24.09 9.39 5.10
N ALA A 44 23.73 10.59 4.64
CA ALA A 44 23.42 11.74 5.51
C ALA A 44 21.93 11.81 5.88
N THR A 45 21.07 11.14 5.12
CA THR A 45 19.62 11.15 5.33
C THR A 45 19.02 9.79 4.96
N VAL A 46 18.02 9.34 5.72
CA VAL A 46 17.27 8.10 5.47
C VAL A 46 15.79 8.30 5.82
N ALA A 47 14.90 7.53 5.20
CA ALA A 47 13.50 7.45 5.62
C ALA A 47 13.35 6.53 6.83
N LEU A 48 12.35 6.78 7.68
CA LEU A 48 12.00 5.90 8.80
C LEU A 48 11.78 4.46 8.30
N GLY A 49 12.38 3.48 8.98
CA GLY A 49 12.40 2.07 8.58
C GLY A 49 13.62 1.67 7.72
N GLY A 50 14.34 2.64 7.14
CA GLY A 50 15.64 2.38 6.53
C GLY A 50 16.78 2.29 7.55
N SER A 51 17.88 1.65 7.17
CA SER A 51 19.09 1.53 7.99
C SER A 51 20.25 2.32 7.39
N PHE A 52 21.22 2.68 8.23
CA PHE A 52 22.50 3.25 7.79
C PHE A 52 23.67 2.54 8.45
N THR A 53 24.80 2.55 7.75
CA THR A 53 26.00 1.78 8.06
C THR A 53 27.19 2.71 8.23
N PHE A 54 27.97 2.47 9.28
CA PHE A 54 29.15 3.24 9.64
C PHE A 54 30.43 2.55 9.18
N THR A 55 31.40 3.38 8.81
CA THR A 55 32.78 2.96 8.54
C THR A 55 33.74 3.82 9.36
N VAL A 56 34.74 3.19 9.96
CA VAL A 56 35.78 3.87 10.74
C VAL A 56 37.16 3.57 10.16
N THR A 57 37.92 4.62 9.87
CA THR A 57 39.33 4.53 9.47
C THR A 57 40.20 5.32 10.43
N ASP A 58 41.41 4.84 10.70
CA ASP A 58 42.40 5.64 11.43
C ASP A 58 43.15 6.62 10.52
N ASN A 59 44.02 7.46 11.11
CA ASN A 59 44.86 8.41 10.37
C ASN A 59 46.03 7.76 9.62
N LEU A 60 46.18 6.43 9.70
CA LEU A 60 47.13 5.62 8.94
C LEU A 60 46.42 4.85 7.80
N ALA A 61 45.15 5.19 7.55
CA ALA A 61 44.26 4.56 6.56
C ALA A 61 43.89 3.08 6.85
N ALA A 62 44.12 2.58 8.07
CA ALA A 62 43.63 1.26 8.46
C ALA A 62 42.12 1.30 8.72
N ASN A 63 41.39 0.30 8.23
CA ASN A 63 39.98 0.12 8.53
C ASN A 63 39.83 -0.54 9.92
N VAL A 64 39.25 0.20 10.86
CA VAL A 64 39.04 -0.24 12.24
C VAL A 64 37.55 -0.37 12.58
N THR A 65 36.71 -0.55 11.56
CA THR A 65 35.24 -0.60 11.67
C THR A 65 34.77 -1.71 12.63
N THR A 66 35.37 -2.90 12.54
CA THR A 66 34.95 -4.08 13.32
C THR A 66 35.42 -4.06 14.77
N THR A 67 36.45 -3.28 15.09
CA THR A 67 37.02 -3.15 16.44
C THR A 67 36.53 -1.90 17.17
N SER A 68 35.72 -1.06 16.51
CA SER A 68 35.19 0.17 17.06
C SER A 68 33.86 -0.01 17.78
N GLN A 69 33.66 0.72 18.87
CA GLN A 69 32.37 0.86 19.55
C GLN A 69 31.63 2.08 19.01
N TYR A 70 30.36 1.92 18.65
CA TYR A 70 29.53 2.99 18.12
C TYR A 70 28.54 3.48 19.18
N PHE A 71 28.22 4.77 19.12
CA PHE A 71 27.24 5.42 19.97
C PHE A 71 26.29 6.23 19.10
N VAL A 72 24.99 6.05 19.32
CA VAL A 72 23.93 6.83 18.67
C VAL A 72 23.14 7.56 19.76
N ASN A 73 23.10 8.89 19.68
CA ASN A 73 22.58 9.76 20.74
C ASN A 73 23.15 9.39 22.12
N ASP A 74 24.47 9.20 22.16
CA ASP A 74 25.25 8.79 23.33
C ASP A 74 24.95 7.39 23.90
N VAL A 75 24.06 6.62 23.27
CA VAL A 75 23.77 5.22 23.64
C VAL A 75 24.64 4.27 22.82
N ALA A 76 25.36 3.37 23.48
CA ALA A 76 26.19 2.38 22.81
C ALA A 76 25.34 1.38 22.00
N ILE A 77 25.79 1.06 20.79
CA ILE A 77 25.17 0.03 19.93
C ILE A 77 26.19 -1.07 19.60
N THR A 78 25.70 -2.28 19.35
CA THR A 78 26.52 -3.49 19.16
C THR A 78 26.95 -3.74 17.71
N SER A 79 26.43 -2.97 16.77
CA SER A 79 26.66 -3.12 15.33
C SER A 79 27.06 -1.79 14.71
N ASN A 80 27.79 -1.83 13.59
CA ASN A 80 28.02 -0.64 12.76
C ASN A 80 26.81 -0.31 11.86
N VAL A 81 25.71 -1.05 11.97
CA VAL A 81 24.44 -0.76 11.29
C VAL A 81 23.41 -0.32 12.32
N TYR A 82 22.67 0.75 12.01
CA TYR A 82 21.61 1.28 12.87
C TYR A 82 20.29 1.46 12.10
N THR A 83 19.19 1.01 12.70
CA THR A 83 17.81 1.21 12.19
C THR A 83 17.03 2.07 13.19
N PRO A 84 16.76 3.34 12.86
CA PRO A 84 15.97 4.25 13.69
C PRO A 84 14.53 3.77 13.89
N SER A 85 13.98 4.01 15.09
CA SER A 85 12.57 3.80 15.42
C SER A 85 11.72 5.08 15.38
N ALA A 86 12.34 6.24 15.17
CA ALA A 86 11.66 7.54 15.12
C ALA A 86 12.32 8.47 14.09
N VAL A 87 11.55 9.48 13.66
CA VAL A 87 12.08 10.59 12.85
C VAL A 87 12.90 11.53 13.73
N GLY A 88 13.90 12.20 13.14
CA GLY A 88 14.75 13.15 13.85
C GLY A 88 16.21 13.11 13.43
N THR A 89 17.04 13.91 14.08
CA THR A 89 18.49 13.94 13.84
C THR A 89 19.20 13.05 14.86
N TYR A 90 20.06 12.17 14.36
CA TYR A 90 20.83 11.23 15.16
C TYR A 90 22.30 11.65 15.16
N SER A 91 22.84 11.86 16.36
CA SER A 91 24.25 12.15 16.59
C SER A 91 25.01 10.85 16.77
N VAL A 92 26.01 10.60 15.93
CA VAL A 92 26.79 9.36 15.93
C VAL A 92 28.26 9.65 16.19
N LYS A 93 28.86 8.88 17.09
CA LYS A 93 30.31 8.87 17.32
C LYS A 93 30.83 7.45 17.44
N ALA A 94 32.09 7.25 17.11
CA ALA A 94 32.80 5.99 17.28
C ALA A 94 33.96 6.14 18.26
N LYS A 95 34.27 5.06 18.98
CA LYS A 95 35.48 4.92 19.78
C LYS A 95 36.28 3.71 19.33
N ASN A 96 37.59 3.86 19.25
CA ASN A 96 38.53 2.77 19.04
C ASN A 96 39.63 2.89 20.11
N GLY A 97 39.56 2.06 21.15
CA GLY A 97 40.37 2.25 22.36
C GLY A 97 40.09 3.61 23.02
N THR A 98 41.13 4.45 23.15
CA THR A 98 41.04 5.81 23.71
C THR A 98 40.65 6.87 22.68
N LEU A 99 40.72 6.56 21.39
CA LEU A 99 40.42 7.50 20.31
C LEU A 99 38.91 7.66 20.15
N THR A 100 38.45 8.90 19.96
CA THR A 100 37.05 9.24 19.71
C THR A 100 36.95 10.03 18.42
N SER A 101 35.99 9.67 17.55
CA SER A 101 35.76 10.38 16.30
C SER A 101 35.07 11.73 16.52
N ALA A 102 35.10 12.59 15.50
CA ALA A 102 34.12 13.66 15.37
C ALA A 102 32.69 13.09 15.29
N VAL A 103 31.70 13.90 15.62
CA VAL A 103 30.28 13.55 15.52
C VAL A 103 29.85 13.61 14.06
N VAL A 104 29.18 12.54 13.59
CA VAL A 104 28.46 12.48 12.33
C VAL A 104 26.97 12.57 12.61
N THR A 105 26.26 13.44 11.91
CA THR A 105 24.81 13.55 12.01
C THR A 105 24.12 12.83 10.86
N VAL A 106 23.13 12.01 11.17
CA VAL A 106 22.23 11.40 10.17
C VAL A 106 20.81 11.87 10.44
N THR A 107 20.12 12.37 9.41
CA THR A 107 18.72 12.82 9.54
C THR A 107 17.77 11.73 9.10
N VAL A 108 16.79 11.43 9.94
CA VAL A 108 15.72 10.47 9.66
C VAL A 108 14.46 11.25 9.37
N THR A 109 13.96 11.10 8.15
CA THR A 109 12.73 11.74 7.67
C THR A 109 11.56 10.77 7.76
N ALA A 110 10.34 11.29 7.73
CA ALA A 110 9.16 10.43 7.60
C ALA A 110 9.27 9.59 6.32
N ALA A 111 8.72 8.37 6.35
CA ALA A 111 8.59 7.59 5.14
C ALA A 111 7.77 8.39 4.09
N PRO A 112 8.14 8.35 2.80
CA PRO A 112 7.34 9.00 1.78
C PRO A 112 5.91 8.45 1.81
N VAL A 113 4.95 9.37 1.89
CA VAL A 113 3.52 9.02 1.84
C VAL A 113 3.19 8.72 0.38
N VAL A 114 2.77 7.49 0.11
CA VAL A 114 2.27 7.11 -1.21
C VAL A 114 0.92 7.78 -1.41
N SER A 115 0.76 8.55 -2.50
CA SER A 115 -0.52 9.14 -2.89
C SER A 115 -1.17 8.27 -3.97
N PRO A 116 -2.49 8.00 -3.89
CA PRO A 116 -3.18 7.22 -4.91
C PRO A 116 -3.30 8.00 -6.23
N SER A 117 -3.24 7.27 -7.34
CA SER A 117 -3.52 7.77 -8.69
C SER A 117 -3.96 6.60 -9.55
N ASN A 118 -5.27 6.49 -9.82
CA ASN A 118 -5.88 5.27 -10.40
C ASN A 118 -5.49 4.02 -9.59
N SER A 119 -5.57 4.15 -8.28
CA SER A 119 -5.12 3.18 -7.30
C SER A 119 -5.75 3.44 -5.92
N PHE A 120 -5.52 2.53 -4.99
CA PHE A 120 -5.68 2.79 -3.56
C PHE A 120 -4.40 2.47 -2.79
N VAL A 121 -4.26 3.09 -1.63
CA VAL A 121 -3.13 2.92 -0.71
C VAL A 121 -3.62 2.24 0.56
N LEU A 122 -2.91 1.21 0.99
CA LEU A 122 -3.11 0.50 2.26
C LEU A 122 -1.74 0.22 2.87
N ASN A 123 -1.54 0.57 4.14
CA ASN A 123 -0.26 0.40 4.86
C ASN A 123 0.95 0.95 4.06
N ASN A 124 0.79 2.15 3.47
CA ASN A 124 1.79 2.80 2.61
C ASN A 124 2.22 1.98 1.38
N THR A 125 1.42 1.00 0.96
CA THR A 125 1.61 0.22 -0.26
C THR A 125 0.56 0.65 -1.29
N ASN A 126 0.99 0.89 -2.54
CA ASN A 126 0.10 1.26 -3.64
C ASN A 126 -0.47 0.01 -4.32
N TYR A 127 -1.78 -0.01 -4.55
CA TYR A 127 -2.49 -1.06 -5.28
C TYR A 127 -3.22 -0.45 -6.47
N GLU A 128 -2.65 -0.64 -7.66
CA GLU A 128 -3.21 -0.10 -8.90
C GLU A 128 -4.62 -0.64 -9.18
N THR A 129 -5.50 0.23 -9.65
CA THR A 129 -6.87 -0.03 -10.13
C THR A 129 -7.14 0.84 -11.36
N PRO A 130 -6.51 0.52 -12.52
CA PRO A 130 -6.51 1.37 -13.70
C PRO A 130 -7.88 1.49 -14.39
N VAL A 131 -8.82 0.61 -14.06
CA VAL A 131 -10.17 0.60 -14.61
C VAL A 131 -11.17 0.91 -13.51
N VAL A 132 -12.27 1.57 -13.87
CA VAL A 132 -13.42 1.77 -12.98
C VAL A 132 -14.72 1.48 -13.72
N GLY A 133 -15.65 0.83 -13.05
CA GLY A 133 -17.01 0.60 -13.54
C GLY A 133 -18.07 0.99 -12.51
N PHE A 134 -19.26 1.30 -13.02
CA PHE A 134 -20.47 1.39 -12.21
C PHE A 134 -21.35 0.15 -12.38
N GLY A 135 -21.55 -0.63 -11.32
CA GLY A 135 -22.41 -1.82 -11.34
C GLY A 135 -23.84 -1.49 -10.94
N PHE A 136 -24.82 -1.61 -11.83
CA PHE A 136 -26.23 -1.43 -11.48
C PHE A 136 -26.74 -2.67 -10.72
N ARG A 137 -27.00 -2.53 -9.42
CA ARG A 137 -27.42 -3.63 -8.53
C ARG A 137 -28.91 -3.89 -8.55
N GLY A 138 -29.71 -2.87 -8.88
CA GLY A 138 -31.16 -2.99 -8.97
C GLY A 138 -31.91 -1.81 -8.35
N ILE A 139 -33.24 -1.93 -8.34
CA ILE A 139 -34.17 -1.00 -7.70
C ILE A 139 -34.95 -1.76 -6.64
N TYR A 140 -35.06 -1.16 -5.45
CA TYR A 140 -35.67 -1.78 -4.28
C TYR A 140 -36.68 -0.82 -3.66
N GLU A 141 -37.76 -1.36 -3.13
CA GLU A 141 -38.65 -0.58 -2.26
C GLU A 141 -37.93 -0.35 -0.91
N ALA A 142 -37.94 0.88 -0.44
CA ALA A 142 -37.37 1.27 0.84
C ALA A 142 -38.28 0.80 2.00
N GLY A 143 -37.89 1.11 3.23
CA GLY A 143 -38.67 0.78 4.43
C GLY A 143 -40.06 1.44 4.53
N THR A 144 -40.37 2.37 3.62
CA THR A 144 -41.65 3.08 3.51
C THR A 144 -42.29 2.76 2.17
N ALA A 145 -43.55 2.32 2.17
CA ALA A 145 -44.27 1.96 0.96
C ALA A 145 -44.27 3.11 -0.07
N GLY A 146 -43.98 2.78 -1.34
CA GLY A 146 -43.93 3.75 -2.43
C GLY A 146 -42.66 4.62 -2.50
N GLN A 147 -41.70 4.43 -1.59
CA GLN A 147 -40.35 4.98 -1.72
C GLN A 147 -39.43 3.93 -2.30
N TYR A 148 -38.60 4.30 -3.28
CA TYR A 148 -37.69 3.37 -3.94
C TYR A 148 -36.25 3.89 -3.93
N LEU A 149 -35.32 2.95 -3.94
CA LEU A 149 -33.89 3.18 -4.01
C LEU A 149 -33.34 2.51 -5.27
N ILE A 150 -32.45 3.20 -5.98
CA ILE A 150 -31.60 2.61 -6.98
C ILE A 150 -30.20 2.40 -6.38
N LEU A 151 -29.67 1.18 -6.51
CA LEU A 151 -28.36 0.81 -5.99
C LEU A 151 -27.33 0.70 -7.11
N TRP A 152 -26.16 1.28 -6.86
CA TRP A 152 -25.01 1.27 -7.72
C TRP A 152 -23.77 0.85 -6.94
N ASP A 153 -22.84 0.16 -7.60
CA ASP A 153 -21.48 0.01 -7.12
C ASP A 153 -20.58 1.00 -7.83
N PHE A 154 -19.72 1.69 -7.08
CA PHE A 154 -18.49 2.25 -7.63
C PHE A 154 -17.39 1.21 -7.49
N ASN A 155 -16.81 0.77 -8.61
CA ASN A 155 -15.90 -0.36 -8.65
C ASN A 155 -14.59 -0.07 -9.41
N PRO A 156 -13.56 0.48 -8.75
CA PRO A 156 -12.21 0.53 -9.30
C PRO A 156 -11.49 -0.81 -9.13
N TYR A 157 -10.90 -1.33 -10.20
CA TYR A 157 -10.26 -2.64 -10.21
C TYR A 157 -9.06 -2.72 -11.14
N LYS A 158 -8.25 -3.77 -10.95
CA LYS A 158 -7.19 -4.22 -11.85
C LYS A 158 -7.52 -5.61 -12.35
N GLU A 159 -7.78 -5.71 -13.64
CA GLU A 159 -7.92 -6.99 -14.32
C GLU A 159 -6.54 -7.51 -14.74
N VAL A 160 -6.27 -8.79 -14.50
CA VAL A 160 -5.11 -9.51 -15.02
C VAL A 160 -5.58 -10.74 -15.76
N GLY A 161 -5.21 -10.83 -17.04
CA GLY A 161 -5.69 -11.86 -17.95
C GLY A 161 -6.78 -11.34 -18.88
N SER A 162 -7.63 -12.24 -19.38
CA SER A 162 -8.79 -11.87 -20.19
C SER A 162 -9.85 -12.97 -20.14
N GLY A 163 -11.10 -12.60 -20.45
CA GLY A 163 -12.22 -13.54 -20.53
C GLY A 163 -12.48 -14.28 -19.22
N ASN A 164 -12.84 -15.56 -19.30
CA ASN A 164 -13.20 -16.38 -18.12
C ASN A 164 -12.02 -16.70 -17.20
N SER A 165 -10.79 -16.39 -17.62
CA SER A 165 -9.56 -16.59 -16.83
C SER A 165 -9.03 -15.29 -16.25
N ALA A 166 -9.72 -14.17 -16.46
CA ALA A 166 -9.39 -12.90 -15.84
C ALA A 166 -9.44 -13.03 -14.31
N THR A 167 -8.48 -12.40 -13.65
CA THR A 167 -8.39 -12.29 -12.19
C THR A 167 -8.39 -10.82 -11.80
N TYR A 168 -8.79 -10.54 -10.57
CA TYR A 168 -8.94 -9.18 -10.05
C TYR A 168 -8.10 -9.04 -8.77
N PRO A 169 -6.76 -9.02 -8.88
CA PRO A 169 -5.89 -8.97 -7.71
C PRO A 169 -6.13 -7.75 -6.84
N ASN A 170 -6.51 -6.63 -7.43
CA ASN A 170 -6.92 -5.42 -6.72
C ASN A 170 -8.32 -5.06 -7.16
N ASP A 171 -9.24 -4.99 -6.22
CA ASP A 171 -10.65 -4.78 -6.50
C ASP A 171 -11.28 -4.07 -5.30
N LEU A 172 -12.19 -3.14 -5.55
CA LEU A 172 -12.88 -2.41 -4.50
C LEU A 172 -14.30 -2.13 -4.93
N TYR A 173 -15.28 -2.44 -4.09
CA TYR A 173 -16.69 -2.17 -4.33
C TYR A 173 -17.17 -1.21 -3.26
N LEU A 174 -17.77 -0.10 -3.65
CA LEU A 174 -18.54 0.76 -2.76
C LEU A 174 -19.99 0.77 -3.26
N THR A 175 -20.89 0.13 -2.51
CA THR A 175 -22.31 0.12 -2.87
C THR A 175 -22.99 1.32 -2.25
N PHE A 176 -23.63 2.14 -3.07
CA PHE A 176 -24.38 3.31 -2.64
C PHE A 176 -25.81 3.30 -3.17
N ALA A 177 -26.69 4.00 -2.46
CA ALA A 177 -28.09 4.15 -2.80
C ALA A 177 -28.45 5.60 -3.12
N LEU A 178 -29.26 5.77 -4.15
CA LEU A 178 -29.89 7.02 -4.55
C LEU A 178 -31.42 6.87 -4.47
N PRO A 179 -32.17 7.95 -4.18
CA PRO A 179 -33.61 7.91 -4.29
C PRO A 179 -34.01 7.77 -5.77
N ILE A 180 -35.07 7.01 -6.04
CA ILE A 180 -35.69 6.95 -7.37
C ILE A 180 -37.20 6.93 -7.25
N VAL A 181 -37.88 7.52 -8.23
CA VAL A 181 -39.34 7.60 -8.30
C VAL A 181 -39.82 6.79 -9.51
N PRO A 182 -40.94 6.05 -9.41
CA PRO A 182 -41.53 5.40 -10.57
C PRO A 182 -41.82 6.40 -11.69
N THR A 183 -41.51 6.03 -12.93
CA THR A 183 -41.82 6.83 -14.12
C THR A 183 -43.10 6.38 -14.82
N GLY A 184 -43.74 5.33 -14.31
CA GLY A 184 -45.00 4.82 -14.81
C GLY A 184 -45.41 3.54 -14.11
N GLN A 185 -46.37 2.83 -14.69
CA GLN A 185 -46.81 1.50 -14.26
C GLN A 185 -46.88 0.57 -15.47
N ASP A 186 -46.64 -0.72 -15.28
CA ASP A 186 -46.89 -1.73 -16.30
C ASP A 186 -48.36 -2.18 -16.33
N ALA A 187 -48.68 -3.16 -17.18
CA ALA A 187 -50.05 -3.64 -17.36
C ALA A 187 -50.66 -4.27 -16.09
N ASP A 188 -49.83 -4.71 -15.15
CA ASP A 188 -50.25 -5.31 -13.88
C ASP A 188 -50.35 -4.26 -12.76
N GLY A 189 -50.10 -2.98 -13.06
CA GLY A 189 -50.09 -1.87 -12.11
C GLY A 189 -48.78 -1.74 -11.31
N GLU A 190 -47.77 -2.55 -11.63
CA GLU A 190 -46.47 -2.52 -10.95
C GLU A 190 -45.66 -1.31 -11.40
N PRO A 191 -44.91 -0.66 -10.50
CA PRO A 191 -44.12 0.53 -10.83
C PRO A 191 -43.03 0.19 -11.86
N THR A 192 -42.87 1.07 -12.84
CA THR A 192 -41.77 1.05 -13.82
C THR A 192 -40.84 2.24 -13.58
N PHE A 193 -39.57 2.10 -13.94
CA PHE A 193 -38.54 3.08 -13.65
C PHE A 193 -37.68 3.37 -14.87
N THR A 194 -37.29 4.63 -15.04
CA THR A 194 -36.20 5.03 -15.91
C THR A 194 -34.92 5.06 -15.08
N ILE A 195 -33.93 4.25 -15.47
CA ILE A 195 -32.66 4.16 -14.74
C ILE A 195 -31.96 5.52 -14.76
N LEU A 196 -31.61 6.01 -13.57
CA LEU A 196 -30.80 7.21 -13.40
C LEU A 196 -29.35 6.81 -13.16
N PHE A 197 -28.45 7.35 -13.98
CA PHE A 197 -27.01 7.19 -13.78
C PHE A 197 -26.53 8.02 -12.58
N PRO A 198 -25.45 7.58 -11.90
CA PRO A 198 -24.81 8.38 -10.87
C PRO A 198 -24.36 9.75 -11.39
N THR A 199 -24.45 10.77 -10.54
CA THR A 199 -23.99 12.13 -10.81
C THR A 199 -22.89 12.53 -9.82
N VAL A 200 -22.29 13.70 -10.02
CA VAL A 200 -21.40 14.35 -9.04
C VAL A 200 -22.13 14.46 -7.70
N ALA A 201 -21.56 13.88 -6.65
CA ALA A 201 -22.13 13.84 -5.31
C ALA A 201 -21.09 13.35 -4.29
N ASP A 202 -21.36 13.67 -3.03
CA ASP A 202 -20.71 13.10 -1.86
C ASP A 202 -21.59 11.99 -1.28
N PHE A 203 -20.96 10.88 -0.94
CA PHE A 203 -21.60 9.75 -0.30
C PHE A 203 -20.86 9.44 0.99
N SER A 204 -21.63 9.31 2.07
CA SER A 204 -21.13 8.98 3.40
C SER A 204 -21.71 7.66 3.90
N TRP A 205 -20.93 6.97 4.73
CA TRP A 205 -21.30 5.70 5.32
C TRP A 205 -22.52 5.79 6.22
N ASN A 206 -23.50 4.92 5.98
CA ASN A 206 -24.69 4.77 6.83
C ASN A 206 -25.35 6.10 7.21
N SER A 207 -25.37 7.03 6.25
CA SER A 207 -26.03 8.31 6.42
C SER A 207 -27.53 8.09 6.64
N THR A 208 -28.10 8.89 7.54
CA THR A 208 -29.56 8.90 7.75
C THR A 208 -30.32 9.57 6.61
N THR A 209 -29.60 10.27 5.72
CA THR A 209 -30.14 10.92 4.53
C THR A 209 -29.49 10.33 3.28
N LEU A 210 -30.28 10.20 2.21
CA LEU A 210 -29.75 9.85 0.89
C LEU A 210 -29.06 11.06 0.23
N PRO A 211 -28.05 10.85 -0.62
CA PRO A 211 -27.43 9.55 -0.94
C PRO A 211 -26.61 8.97 0.23
N THR A 212 -26.48 7.64 0.28
CA THR A 212 -25.71 6.95 1.33
C THR A 212 -24.91 5.79 0.77
N LEU A 213 -23.77 5.49 1.40
CA LEU A 213 -23.06 4.23 1.23
C LEU A 213 -23.68 3.17 2.15
N LEU A 214 -23.76 1.95 1.64
CA LEU A 214 -24.39 0.80 2.28
C LEU A 214 -23.43 -0.36 2.50
N ASP A 215 -22.43 -0.50 1.62
CA ASP A 215 -21.45 -1.57 1.70
C ASP A 215 -20.09 -1.14 1.13
N ALA A 216 -19.03 -1.77 1.60
CA ALA A 216 -17.69 -1.63 1.05
C ALA A 216 -16.96 -2.96 1.10
N TYR A 217 -16.33 -3.39 0.00
CA TYR A 217 -15.50 -4.59 -0.07
C TYR A 217 -14.16 -4.26 -0.72
N VAL A 218 -13.07 -4.80 -0.20
CA VAL A 218 -11.71 -4.49 -0.68
C VAL A 218 -10.89 -5.76 -0.82
N ILE A 219 -10.28 -5.95 -1.98
CA ILE A 219 -9.32 -7.00 -2.30
C ILE A 219 -7.99 -6.33 -2.64
N SER A 220 -6.91 -6.79 -2.02
CA SER A 220 -5.55 -6.32 -2.30
C SER A 220 -4.62 -7.53 -2.52
N ASN A 221 -3.93 -7.58 -3.66
CA ASN A 221 -3.10 -8.72 -4.07
C ASN A 221 -3.79 -10.11 -3.92
N ASN A 222 -5.05 -10.22 -4.34
CA ASN A 222 -5.91 -11.41 -4.20
C ASN A 222 -6.28 -11.79 -2.76
N VAL A 223 -6.09 -10.89 -1.80
CA VAL A 223 -6.47 -11.09 -0.40
C VAL A 223 -7.59 -10.11 -0.06
N ALA A 224 -8.75 -10.65 0.29
CA ALA A 224 -9.85 -9.85 0.81
C ALA A 224 -9.49 -9.28 2.19
N LEU A 225 -9.72 -7.98 2.37
CA LEU A 225 -9.54 -7.30 3.67
C LEU A 225 -10.71 -7.55 4.62
N LEU A 226 -11.87 -7.87 4.06
CA LEU A 226 -13.14 -7.97 4.75
C LEU A 226 -13.77 -9.34 4.46
N PRO A 227 -14.60 -9.88 5.36
CA PRO A 227 -15.32 -11.13 5.13
C PRO A 227 -16.33 -11.00 3.99
N GLU A 228 -16.67 -12.12 3.36
CA GLU A 228 -17.66 -12.17 2.28
C GLU A 228 -19.08 -11.90 2.78
N ASP A 229 -19.39 -12.29 4.01
CA ASP A 229 -20.68 -11.99 4.64
C ASP A 229 -20.85 -10.48 4.87
N ALA A 230 -22.00 -9.94 4.46
CA ALA A 230 -22.25 -8.51 4.48
C ALA A 230 -22.42 -7.96 5.89
N ASP A 231 -23.04 -8.71 6.80
CA ASP A 231 -23.27 -8.26 8.16
C ASP A 231 -21.97 -8.29 8.96
N GLU A 232 -21.17 -9.35 8.81
CA GLU A 232 -19.83 -9.43 9.39
C GLU A 232 -18.93 -8.31 8.87
N ARG A 233 -19.01 -8.00 7.57
CA ARG A 233 -18.22 -6.93 6.96
C ARG A 233 -18.61 -5.56 7.48
N ALA A 234 -19.91 -5.26 7.52
CA ALA A 234 -20.40 -3.99 8.04
C ALA A 234 -19.96 -3.76 9.50
N ALA A 235 -19.84 -4.81 10.30
CA ALA A 235 -19.37 -4.73 11.68
C ALA A 235 -17.87 -4.40 11.82
N LEU A 236 -17.08 -4.51 10.76
CA LEU A 236 -15.64 -4.20 10.76
C LEU A 236 -15.31 -2.81 10.18
N ILE A 237 -16.29 -2.18 9.53
CA ILE A 237 -16.13 -0.87 8.88
C ILE A 237 -16.50 0.22 9.89
N ALA A 238 -15.55 1.14 10.13
CA ALA A 238 -15.77 2.32 10.94
C ALA A 238 -16.42 3.45 10.12
N ASP A 239 -15.91 3.69 8.92
CA ASP A 239 -16.36 4.77 8.04
C ASP A 239 -16.02 4.47 6.57
N VAL A 240 -16.79 5.06 5.66
CA VAL A 240 -16.61 4.99 4.21
C VAL A 240 -17.00 6.33 3.60
N SER A 241 -16.17 6.83 2.69
CA SER A 241 -16.49 8.01 1.89
C SER A 241 -16.27 7.73 0.42
N LEU A 242 -17.12 8.34 -0.41
CA LEU A 242 -16.95 8.44 -1.85
C LEU A 242 -17.33 9.85 -2.27
N ASN A 243 -16.40 10.55 -2.92
CA ASN A 243 -16.60 11.88 -3.46
C ASN A 243 -16.39 11.81 -4.98
N ILE A 244 -17.49 11.87 -5.74
CA ILE A 244 -17.45 11.93 -7.20
C ILE A 244 -17.43 13.41 -7.59
N THR A 245 -16.35 13.88 -8.19
CA THR A 245 -16.14 15.30 -8.54
C THR A 245 -16.38 15.60 -10.02
N ALA A 246 -16.25 14.60 -10.89
CA ALA A 246 -16.63 14.67 -12.28
C ALA A 246 -17.14 13.32 -12.74
N ILE A 247 -18.23 13.29 -13.50
CA ILE A 247 -18.71 12.07 -14.16
C ILE A 247 -19.46 12.42 -15.44
N GLN A 248 -19.12 11.73 -16.52
CA GLN A 248 -19.80 11.82 -17.80
C GLN A 248 -19.86 10.42 -18.39
N PHE A 249 -21.09 9.93 -18.56
CA PHE A 249 -21.34 8.72 -19.34
C PHE A 249 -21.40 9.07 -20.84
N PRO A 250 -20.93 8.19 -21.72
CA PRO A 250 -20.96 8.45 -23.15
C PRO A 250 -22.40 8.39 -23.65
N THR A 251 -22.86 9.44 -24.32
CA THR A 251 -24.22 9.50 -24.92
C THR A 251 -24.26 8.95 -26.34
N ASP A 252 -23.09 8.81 -26.96
CA ASP A 252 -22.89 8.29 -28.29
C ASP A 252 -21.46 7.71 -28.40
N THR A 253 -21.12 7.17 -29.57
CA THR A 253 -19.81 6.57 -29.84
C THR A 253 -18.67 7.58 -30.01
N SER A 254 -18.97 8.88 -30.07
CA SER A 254 -17.98 9.96 -30.24
C SER A 254 -17.60 10.66 -28.93
N THR A 255 -18.42 10.49 -27.90
CA THR A 255 -18.20 11.09 -26.57
C THR A 255 -17.43 10.11 -25.69
N ALA A 256 -16.26 10.52 -25.21
CA ALA A 256 -15.52 9.74 -24.21
C ALA A 256 -16.23 9.82 -22.85
N SER A 257 -16.21 8.71 -22.12
CA SER A 257 -16.60 8.74 -20.71
C SER A 257 -15.49 9.36 -19.86
N ASN A 258 -15.86 10.05 -18.78
CA ASN A 258 -14.91 10.49 -17.78
C ASN A 258 -15.46 10.27 -16.36
N LEU A 259 -14.53 10.10 -15.43
CA LEU A 259 -14.79 10.01 -14.00
C LEU A 259 -13.60 10.58 -13.26
N ALA A 260 -13.86 11.40 -12.24
CA ALA A 260 -12.91 11.76 -11.21
C ALA A 260 -13.56 11.52 -9.84
N ALA A 261 -12.93 10.70 -9.01
CA ALA A 261 -13.45 10.37 -7.68
C ALA A 261 -12.31 10.15 -6.68
N THR A 262 -12.58 10.49 -5.42
CA THR A 262 -11.78 10.08 -4.27
C THR A 262 -12.63 9.24 -3.34
N TYR A 263 -12.01 8.31 -2.62
CA TYR A 263 -12.72 7.42 -1.71
C TYR A 263 -11.85 6.95 -0.56
N SER A 264 -12.49 6.57 0.54
CA SER A 264 -11.82 5.95 1.68
C SER A 264 -12.67 4.86 2.31
N VAL A 265 -12.02 3.83 2.84
CA VAL A 265 -12.60 2.83 3.75
C VAL A 265 -11.74 2.79 5.00
N THR A 266 -12.33 3.12 6.14
CA THR A 266 -11.68 3.08 7.45
C THR A 266 -12.24 1.89 8.22
N LEU A 267 -11.36 1.01 8.68
CA LEU A 267 -11.71 -0.15 9.49
C LEU A 267 -11.63 0.15 10.99
N ASN A 268 -12.36 -0.61 11.80
CA ASN A 268 -12.38 -0.47 13.26
C ASN A 268 -11.01 -0.70 13.93
N ASP A 269 -10.08 -1.38 13.25
CA ASP A 269 -8.70 -1.58 13.71
C ASP A 269 -7.74 -0.42 13.34
N GLY A 270 -8.27 0.65 12.75
CA GLY A 270 -7.52 1.84 12.34
C GLY A 270 -6.85 1.73 10.97
N LYS A 271 -6.97 0.61 10.25
CA LYS A 271 -6.52 0.54 8.85
C LYS A 271 -7.37 1.47 7.98
N VAL A 272 -6.69 2.20 7.09
CA VAL A 272 -7.31 3.09 6.13
C VAL A 272 -6.91 2.67 4.73
N VAL A 273 -7.91 2.42 3.89
CA VAL A 273 -7.77 2.32 2.44
C VAL A 273 -8.14 3.68 1.88
N GLN A 274 -7.21 4.35 1.18
CA GLN A 274 -7.48 5.64 0.54
C GLN A 274 -7.18 5.54 -0.95
N GLY A 275 -8.13 5.93 -1.80
CA GLY A 275 -7.96 5.81 -3.24
C GLY A 275 -8.46 7.01 -4.02
N GLN A 276 -8.02 7.04 -5.27
CA GLN A 276 -8.36 8.06 -6.25
C GLN A 276 -8.46 7.41 -7.63
N TYR A 277 -9.45 7.84 -8.40
CA TYR A 277 -9.56 7.52 -9.81
C TYR A 277 -9.78 8.80 -10.63
N SER A 278 -9.10 8.89 -11.78
CA SER A 278 -9.32 9.89 -12.82
C SER A 278 -9.07 9.26 -14.18
N GLY A 279 -10.14 9.07 -14.97
CA GLY A 279 -10.03 8.39 -16.27
C GLY A 279 -11.37 8.07 -16.91
N THR A 280 -11.36 7.14 -17.86
CA THR A 280 -12.57 6.62 -18.51
C THR A 280 -13.36 5.73 -17.56
N THR A 281 -14.68 5.79 -17.62
CA THR A 281 -15.57 4.92 -16.83
C THR A 281 -16.52 4.12 -17.71
N GLY A 282 -16.97 2.97 -17.22
CA GLY A 282 -18.03 2.18 -17.83
C GLY A 282 -19.15 1.90 -16.84
N TYR A 283 -20.17 1.17 -17.29
CA TYR A 283 -21.17 0.59 -16.41
C TYR A 283 -21.57 -0.81 -16.88
N TYR A 284 -22.08 -1.61 -15.96
CA TYR A 284 -22.54 -2.97 -16.23
C TYR A 284 -23.78 -3.30 -15.39
N ASP A 285 -24.54 -4.29 -15.83
CA ASP A 285 -25.70 -4.81 -15.10
C ASP A 285 -25.23 -5.88 -14.10
N ALA A 286 -25.40 -5.59 -12.81
CA ALA A 286 -25.01 -6.45 -11.69
C ALA A 286 -26.21 -7.14 -11.02
N THR A 287 -27.41 -7.05 -11.61
CA THR A 287 -28.66 -7.58 -11.00
C THR A 287 -28.73 -9.11 -10.94
N GLY A 288 -28.11 -9.80 -11.90
CA GLY A 288 -28.07 -11.26 -11.95
C GLY A 288 -26.68 -11.76 -11.60
N ALA A 289 -26.46 -12.23 -10.38
CA ALA A 289 -25.17 -12.74 -9.92
C ALA A 289 -24.73 -14.03 -10.64
N LYS A 290 -24.30 -13.87 -11.89
CA LYS A 290 -23.14 -14.42 -12.60
C LYS A 290 -22.84 -13.37 -13.67
N ALA A 291 -22.17 -12.28 -13.29
CA ALA A 291 -21.88 -11.13 -14.15
C ALA A 291 -20.91 -11.51 -15.29
N ALA A 292 -21.39 -12.32 -16.23
CA ALA A 292 -20.73 -12.60 -17.49
C ALA A 292 -21.43 -11.75 -18.56
N LYS A 293 -20.66 -10.80 -19.11
CA LYS A 293 -20.90 -9.98 -20.31
C LYS A 293 -21.51 -8.60 -20.04
N MET A 294 -20.58 -7.64 -19.94
CA MET A 294 -20.76 -6.20 -20.11
C MET A 294 -21.55 -5.91 -21.39
N ASN A 295 -22.86 -5.67 -21.29
CA ASN A 295 -23.67 -5.18 -22.42
C ASN A 295 -24.48 -3.97 -21.97
N VAL A 296 -24.17 -2.86 -22.62
CA VAL A 296 -24.57 -1.48 -22.34
C VAL A 296 -25.83 -1.19 -23.15
N ALA A 297 -27.01 -1.46 -22.58
CA ALA A 297 -28.30 -1.02 -23.11
C ALA A 297 -29.25 -0.69 -21.95
N PRO A 298 -30.04 0.40 -22.02
CA PRO A 298 -31.06 0.68 -21.01
C PRO A 298 -32.08 -0.46 -20.98
N LYS A 299 -32.15 -1.17 -19.85
CA LYS A 299 -33.17 -2.18 -19.60
C LYS A 299 -34.30 -1.55 -18.80
N ASN A 300 -35.54 -1.75 -19.26
CA ASN A 300 -36.70 -1.61 -18.38
C ASN A 300 -36.63 -2.76 -17.37
N VAL A 301 -36.19 -2.47 -16.15
CA VAL A 301 -36.07 -3.48 -15.10
C VAL A 301 -37.44 -3.61 -14.44
N LYS A 302 -38.10 -4.76 -14.65
CA LYS A 302 -39.28 -5.13 -13.87
C LYS A 302 -38.86 -5.43 -12.45
N LEU A 303 -39.67 -5.02 -11.47
CA LEU A 303 -39.42 -5.28 -10.06
C LEU A 303 -39.68 -6.78 -9.79
N SER A 304 -38.68 -7.63 -10.04
CA SER A 304 -38.73 -9.03 -9.62
C SER A 304 -38.46 -9.09 -8.11
N LYS A 305 -39.47 -8.75 -7.31
CA LYS A 305 -39.57 -8.97 -5.85
C LYS A 305 -38.22 -9.06 -5.12
N GLY A 306 -37.44 -8.00 -5.12
CA GLY A 306 -36.29 -7.85 -4.24
C GLY A 306 -36.79 -7.42 -2.86
N LYS A 307 -37.18 -8.39 -2.01
CA LYS A 307 -37.36 -8.10 -0.58
C LYS A 307 -35.99 -7.73 -0.02
N MET A 308 -35.76 -6.45 0.26
CA MET A 308 -34.61 -6.05 1.06
C MET A 308 -34.85 -6.57 2.49
N HIS A 309 -34.12 -7.61 2.89
CA HIS A 309 -33.95 -7.98 4.30
C HIS A 309 -32.65 -7.35 4.78
N LEU A 310 -32.61 -6.02 4.85
CA LEU A 310 -31.79 -5.39 5.87
C LEU A 310 -32.64 -5.41 7.12
N ALA A 311 -32.29 -6.30 8.04
CA ALA A 311 -32.98 -6.44 9.30
C ALA A 311 -33.14 -5.06 9.94
N LYS A 312 -34.40 -4.67 10.19
CA LYS A 312 -34.69 -3.66 11.20
C LYS A 312 -34.10 -4.17 12.51
N LYS A 313 -33.34 -3.34 13.20
CA LYS A 313 -33.13 -3.51 14.65
C LYS A 313 -34.48 -3.67 15.35
#